data_AF-A0A2N5GRZ7-F1
#
_entry.id   AF-A0A2N5GRZ7-F1
#
_cell.length_a   1.000
_cell.length_b   1.000
_cell.length_c   1.000
_cell.angle_alpha   90.00
_cell.angle_beta   90.00
_cell.angle_gamma   90.00
#
_symmetry.space_group_name_H-M   'P 1'
#
loop_
_entity.id
_entity.type
_entity.pdbx_description
1 polymer ?
#
loop_
_entity_poly.entity_id
_entity_poly.type
_entity_poly.pdbx_seq_one_letter_code
_entity_poly.pdbx_strand_id
1 'polypeptide(L)'
;MSAALSQKRALNWLLTKRLLTSPLYREEKQLENKEQIIFELILHGGNARSEAIEAIAAAKQGDFEKARKKLQLAGEALNSAHHIQTSLIQVEISGVKNEVSLLMVHAQDHLMNAMTIKELAAEFVDLYERVLET
;
A
#
# COMPACT_ATOMS: atom_id res chain seq x y z
N MET A 1 31.37 43.02 -10.96
CA MET A 1 30.53 42.27 -9.99
C MET A 1 29.70 41.14 -10.60
N SER A 2 29.21 41.20 -11.86
CA SER A 2 28.31 40.15 -12.40
C SER A 2 28.99 38.81 -12.72
N ALA A 3 30.26 38.80 -13.12
CA ALA A 3 30.97 37.56 -13.47
C ALA A 3 31.20 36.61 -12.28
N ALA A 4 31.52 37.16 -11.09
CA ALA A 4 31.74 36.37 -9.87
C ALA A 4 30.43 35.73 -9.35
N LEU A 5 29.30 36.44 -9.47
CA LEU A 5 27.97 35.90 -9.15
C LEU A 5 27.57 34.76 -10.10
N SER A 6 27.92 34.88 -11.39
CA SER A 6 27.69 33.84 -12.40
C SER A 6 28.51 32.57 -12.10
N GLN A 7 29.80 32.72 -11.78
CA GLN A 7 30.66 31.58 -11.41
C GLN A 7 30.19 30.89 -10.12
N LYS A 8 29.78 31.64 -9.10
CA LYS A 8 29.28 31.07 -7.84
C LYS A 8 27.99 30.27 -8.04
N ARG A 9 27.10 30.73 -8.92
CA ARG A 9 25.89 29.98 -9.33
C ARG A 9 26.23 28.70 -10.09
N ALA A 10 27.17 28.77 -11.03
CA ALA A 10 27.63 27.59 -11.77
C ALA A 10 28.26 26.55 -10.84
N LEU A 11 29.09 26.98 -9.88
CA LEU A 11 29.71 26.11 -8.88
C LEU A 11 28.66 25.46 -7.96
N ASN A 12 27.68 26.23 -7.47
CA ASN A 12 26.57 25.68 -6.70
C ASN A 12 25.76 24.67 -7.51
N TRP A 13 25.44 24.97 -8.77
CA TRP A 13 24.72 24.04 -9.64
C TRP A 13 25.49 22.72 -9.86
N LEU A 14 26.82 22.79 -10.05
CA LEU A 14 27.68 21.62 -10.19
C LEU A 14 27.75 20.81 -8.87
N LEU A 15 27.84 21.48 -7.72
CA LEU A 15 27.85 20.84 -6.41
C LEU A 15 26.51 20.13 -6.13
N THR A 16 25.38 20.78 -6.41
CA THR A 16 24.06 20.18 -6.28
C THR A 16 23.90 18.99 -7.23
N LYS A 17 24.32 19.12 -8.49
CA LYS A 17 24.26 18.01 -9.46
C LYS A 17 25.10 16.82 -8.99
N ARG A 18 26.29 17.07 -8.43
CA ARG A 18 27.18 16.02 -7.89
C ARG A 18 26.60 15.34 -6.66
N LEU A 19 25.95 16.08 -5.76
CA LEU A 19 25.23 15.53 -4.61
C LEU A 19 24.06 14.64 -5.05
N LEU A 20 23.20 15.14 -5.95
CA LEU A 20 22.02 14.41 -6.45
C LEU A 20 22.37 13.19 -7.32
N THR A 21 23.57 13.13 -7.89
CA THR A 21 24.04 11.94 -8.62
C THR A 21 24.96 11.04 -7.79
N SER A 22 25.22 11.38 -6.52
CA SER A 22 26.10 10.58 -5.66
C SER A 22 25.50 9.20 -5.35
N PRO A 23 26.32 8.16 -5.14
CA PRO A 23 25.83 6.83 -4.73
C PRO A 23 25.01 6.87 -3.45
N LEU A 24 25.48 7.63 -2.44
CA LEU A 24 24.82 7.76 -1.14
C LEU A 24 23.40 8.32 -1.27
N TYR A 25 23.23 9.41 -2.05
CA TYR A 25 21.90 9.99 -2.29
C TYR A 25 20.97 9.04 -3.05
N ARG A 26 21.51 8.22 -3.97
CA ARG A 26 20.70 7.22 -4.69
C ARG A 26 20.24 6.11 -3.75
N GLU A 27 21.09 5.66 -2.84
CA GLU A 27 20.74 4.65 -1.82
C GLU A 27 19.67 5.19 -0.87
N GLU A 28 19.85 6.41 -0.33
CA GLU A 28 18.86 7.07 0.54
C GLU A 28 17.49 7.21 -0.16
N LYS A 29 17.48 7.69 -1.40
CA LYS A 29 16.25 7.87 -2.18
C LYS A 29 15.58 6.53 -2.52
N GLN A 30 16.35 5.48 -2.75
CA GLN A 30 15.80 4.14 -2.96
C GLN A 30 15.21 3.57 -1.67
N LEU A 31 15.85 3.81 -0.52
CA LEU A 31 15.37 3.39 0.78
C LEU A 31 14.05 4.09 1.14
N GLU A 32 13.99 5.41 0.96
CA GLU A 32 12.78 6.22 1.17
C GLU A 32 11.61 5.73 0.30
N ASN A 33 11.87 5.41 -0.97
CA ASN A 33 10.85 4.87 -1.87
C ASN A 33 10.35 3.47 -1.44
N LYS A 34 11.24 2.62 -0.89
CA LYS A 34 10.85 1.31 -0.36
C LYS A 34 9.99 1.44 0.89
N GLU A 35 10.36 2.32 1.82
CA GLU A 35 9.57 2.55 3.04
C GLU A 35 8.18 3.10 2.71
N GLN A 36 8.08 4.00 1.74
CA GLN A 36 6.79 4.50 1.27
C GLN A 36 5.90 3.36 0.73
N ILE A 37 6.43 2.50 -0.13
CA ILE A 37 5.71 1.33 -0.67
C ILE A 37 5.19 0.43 0.46
N ILE A 38 6.04 0.17 1.46
CA ILE A 38 5.69 -0.65 2.61
C ILE A 38 4.55 -0.01 3.42
N PHE A 39 4.61 1.29 3.68
CA PHE A 39 3.54 2.00 4.39
C PHE A 39 2.24 2.03 3.61
N GLU A 40 2.28 2.21 2.29
CA GLU A 40 1.10 2.15 1.44
C GLU A 40 0.42 0.78 1.50
N LEU A 41 1.19 -0.31 1.45
CA LEU A 41 0.68 -1.68 1.62
C LEU A 41 0.02 -1.88 2.98
N ILE A 42 0.66 -1.44 4.07
CA ILE A 42 0.11 -1.55 5.43
C ILE A 42 -1.17 -0.73 5.57
N LEU A 43 -1.19 0.51 5.08
CA LEU A 43 -2.32 1.41 5.16
C LEU A 43 -3.54 0.83 4.42
N HIS A 44 -3.34 0.43 3.17
CA HIS A 44 -4.42 -0.13 2.36
C HIS A 44 -4.90 -1.48 2.88
N GLY A 45 -4.00 -2.37 3.33
CA GLY A 45 -4.35 -3.63 3.98
C GLY A 45 -5.14 -3.41 5.27
N GLY A 46 -4.71 -2.48 6.12
CA GLY A 46 -5.38 -2.11 7.36
C GLY A 46 -6.78 -1.53 7.13
N ASN A 47 -6.92 -0.64 6.15
CA ASN A 47 -8.21 -0.05 5.76
C ASN A 47 -9.14 -1.13 5.23
N ALA A 48 -8.68 -1.96 4.29
CA ALA A 48 -9.47 -3.05 3.74
C ALA A 48 -10.00 -4.00 4.81
N ARG A 49 -9.14 -4.40 5.75
CA ARG A 49 -9.52 -5.24 6.89
C ARG A 49 -10.59 -4.59 7.75
N SER A 50 -10.43 -3.30 8.05
CA SER A 50 -11.38 -2.55 8.90
C SER A 50 -12.75 -2.45 8.23
N GLU A 51 -12.78 -2.08 6.95
CA GLU A 51 -14.01 -2.01 6.15
C GLU A 51 -14.71 -3.38 6.06
N ALA A 52 -13.95 -4.48 5.86
CA ALA A 52 -14.51 -5.83 5.85
C ALA A 52 -15.12 -6.25 7.20
N ILE A 53 -14.47 -5.93 8.33
CA ILE A 53 -15.01 -6.21 9.66
C ILE A 53 -16.27 -5.37 9.93
N GLU A 54 -16.27 -4.10 9.51
CA GLU A 54 -17.45 -3.24 9.61
C GLU A 54 -18.62 -3.74 8.74
N ALA A 55 -18.33 -4.36 7.60
CA ALA A 55 -19.37 -5.00 6.79
C ALA A 55 -20.07 -6.13 7.54
N ILE A 56 -19.29 -7.01 8.20
CA ILE A 56 -19.84 -8.09 9.04
C ILE A 56 -20.68 -7.49 10.18
N ALA A 57 -20.21 -6.42 10.81
CA ALA A 57 -20.92 -5.76 11.91
C ALA A 57 -22.24 -5.13 11.46
N ALA A 58 -22.29 -4.57 10.25
CA ALA A 58 -23.52 -4.02 9.66
C ALA A 58 -24.52 -5.15 9.31
N ALA A 59 -24.07 -6.23 8.67
CA ALA A 59 -24.93 -7.36 8.33
C ALA A 59 -25.53 -8.06 9.56
N LYS A 60 -24.76 -8.16 10.65
CA LYS A 60 -25.27 -8.64 11.95
C LYS A 60 -26.47 -7.84 12.49
N GLN A 61 -26.61 -6.58 12.08
CA GLN A 61 -27.70 -5.68 12.47
C GLN A 61 -28.83 -5.64 11.43
N GLY A 62 -28.73 -6.44 10.35
CA GLY A 62 -29.67 -6.41 9.22
C GLY A 62 -29.46 -5.23 8.24
N ASP A 63 -28.40 -4.42 8.42
CA ASP A 63 -28.08 -3.32 7.52
C ASP A 63 -27.23 -3.82 6.35
N PHE A 64 -27.87 -4.54 5.42
CA PHE A 64 -27.19 -5.17 4.29
C PHE A 64 -26.71 -4.17 3.25
N GLU A 65 -27.42 -3.05 3.05
CA GLU A 65 -26.97 -1.99 2.14
C GLU A 65 -25.60 -1.44 2.60
N LYS A 66 -25.47 -1.10 3.89
CA LYS A 66 -24.20 -0.66 4.45
C LYS A 66 -23.16 -1.77 4.40
N ALA A 67 -23.52 -3.02 4.69
CA ALA A 67 -22.60 -4.15 4.62
C ALA A 67 -21.98 -4.30 3.21
N ARG A 68 -22.81 -4.27 2.16
CA ARG A 68 -22.34 -4.35 0.76
C ARG A 68 -21.46 -3.17 0.38
N LYS A 69 -21.83 -1.96 0.79
CA LYS A 69 -20.99 -0.76 0.60
C LYS A 69 -19.63 -0.90 1.27
N LYS A 70 -19.59 -1.41 2.49
CA LYS A 70 -18.35 -1.66 3.24
C LYS A 70 -17.48 -2.72 2.58
N LEU A 71 -18.05 -3.81 2.06
CA LEU A 71 -17.31 -4.80 1.25
C LEU A 71 -16.73 -4.20 -0.04
N GLN A 72 -17.45 -3.28 -0.68
CA GLN A 72 -16.95 -2.57 -1.87
C GLN A 72 -15.72 -1.73 -1.51
N LEU A 73 -15.81 -0.90 -0.47
CA LEU A 73 -14.70 -0.07 0.00
C LEU A 73 -13.48 -0.92 0.39
N ALA A 74 -13.71 -2.07 1.03
CA ALA A 74 -12.66 -3.03 1.32
C ALA A 74 -11.96 -3.53 0.03
N GLY A 75 -12.75 -3.86 -0.99
CA GLY A 75 -12.24 -4.28 -2.30
C GLY A 75 -11.43 -3.19 -3.02
N GLU A 76 -11.87 -1.94 -2.97
CA GLU A 76 -11.14 -0.80 -3.57
C GLU A 76 -9.77 -0.57 -2.91
N ALA A 77 -9.73 -0.64 -1.57
CA ALA A 77 -8.48 -0.57 -0.82
C ALA A 77 -7.54 -1.75 -1.14
N LEU A 78 -8.07 -2.97 -1.22
CA LEU A 78 -7.30 -4.16 -1.60
C LEU A 78 -6.73 -4.07 -3.01
N ASN A 79 -7.51 -3.58 -3.99
CA ASN A 79 -7.05 -3.44 -5.37
C ASN A 79 -5.81 -2.54 -5.44
N SER A 80 -5.82 -1.42 -4.72
CA SER A 80 -4.69 -0.50 -4.64
C SER A 80 -3.43 -1.19 -4.12
N ALA A 81 -3.55 -1.92 -3.01
CA ALA A 81 -2.43 -2.67 -2.44
C ALA A 81 -1.97 -3.86 -3.30
N HIS A 82 -2.92 -4.58 -3.90
CA HIS A 82 -2.63 -5.74 -4.75
C HIS A 82 -1.84 -5.33 -6.01
N HIS A 83 -2.11 -4.15 -6.58
CA HIS A 83 -1.30 -3.63 -7.69
C HIS A 83 0.16 -3.40 -7.29
N ILE A 84 0.39 -2.85 -6.08
CA ILE A 84 1.74 -2.67 -5.53
C ILE A 84 2.42 -4.03 -5.32
N GLN A 85 1.74 -4.97 -4.67
CA GLN A 85 2.25 -6.33 -4.44
C GLN A 85 2.61 -7.04 -5.75
N THR A 86 1.72 -6.97 -6.75
CA THR A 86 1.95 -7.56 -8.08
C THR A 86 3.19 -6.96 -8.74
N SER A 87 3.35 -5.64 -8.65
CA SER A 87 4.52 -4.94 -9.21
C SER A 87 5.82 -5.39 -8.53
N LEU A 88 5.82 -5.55 -7.21
CA LEU A 88 6.97 -6.06 -6.46
C LEU A 88 7.36 -7.48 -6.90
N ILE A 89 6.37 -8.37 -7.07
CA ILE A 89 6.58 -9.75 -7.55
C ILE A 89 7.14 -9.75 -8.98
N GLN A 90 6.60 -8.91 -9.87
CA GLN A 90 7.09 -8.80 -11.25
C GLN A 90 8.55 -8.33 -11.30
N VAL A 91 8.92 -7.36 -10.47
CA VAL A 91 10.31 -6.90 -10.33
C VAL A 91 11.22 -8.04 -9.87
N GLU A 92 10.79 -8.84 -8.89
CA GLU A 92 11.55 -9.98 -8.40
C GLU A 92 11.77 -11.05 -9.48
N ILE A 93 10.71 -11.38 -10.23
CA ILE A 93 10.76 -12.33 -11.36
C ILE A 93 11.73 -11.84 -12.44
N SER A 94 11.87 -10.53 -12.64
CA SER A 94 12.82 -9.94 -13.61
C SER A 94 14.29 -10.09 -13.20
N GLY A 95 14.58 -10.67 -12.03
CA GLY A 95 15.92 -10.92 -11.51
C GLY A 95 16.43 -9.81 -10.58
N VAL A 96 15.65 -8.75 -10.35
CA VAL A 96 15.96 -7.71 -9.37
C VAL A 96 15.54 -8.21 -7.99
N LYS A 97 16.52 -8.60 -7.16
CA LYS A 97 16.23 -9.03 -5.80
C LYS A 97 15.66 -7.86 -5.00
N ASN A 98 14.44 -8.03 -4.51
CA ASN A 98 13.89 -7.15 -3.49
C ASN A 98 14.56 -7.47 -2.15
N GLU A 99 14.82 -6.43 -1.37
CA GLU A 99 15.35 -6.59 -0.02
C GLU A 99 14.21 -7.01 0.90
N VAL A 100 14.31 -8.21 1.46
CA VAL A 100 13.29 -8.75 2.38
C VAL A 100 13.61 -8.27 3.78
N SER A 101 12.94 -7.18 4.20
CA SER A 101 12.96 -6.70 5.58
C SER A 101 11.76 -7.25 6.35
N LEU A 102 11.86 -7.27 7.69
CA LEU A 102 10.74 -7.64 8.56
C LEU A 102 9.50 -6.76 8.28
N LEU A 103 9.71 -5.49 7.97
CA LEU A 103 8.63 -4.55 7.68
C LEU A 103 7.96 -4.84 6.34
N MET A 104 8.70 -5.27 5.31
CA MET A 104 8.12 -5.73 4.04
C MET A 104 7.28 -7.00 4.24
N VAL A 105 7.78 -7.97 5.01
CA VAL A 105 7.01 -9.17 5.37
C VAL A 105 5.73 -8.78 6.09
N HIS A 106 5.82 -7.90 7.09
CA HIS A 106 4.65 -7.41 7.82
C HIS A 106 3.62 -6.71 6.91
N ALA A 107 4.07 -5.93 5.93
CA ALA A 107 3.18 -5.29 4.97
C ALA A 107 2.45 -6.30 4.07
N GLN A 108 3.15 -7.34 3.60
CA GLN A 108 2.54 -8.42 2.84
C GLN A 108 1.56 -9.23 3.70
N ASP A 109 1.88 -9.48 4.97
CA ASP A 109 0.99 -10.15 5.92
C ASP A 109 -0.32 -9.38 6.12
N HIS A 110 -0.25 -8.05 6.30
CA HIS A 110 -1.45 -7.21 6.39
C HIS A 110 -2.34 -7.33 5.17
N LEU A 111 -1.74 -7.30 3.98
CA LEU A 111 -2.46 -7.38 2.72
C LEU A 111 -3.15 -8.75 2.54
N MET A 112 -2.41 -9.84 2.70
CA MET A 112 -2.95 -11.19 2.52
C MET A 112 -4.01 -11.54 3.56
N ASN A 113 -3.82 -11.11 4.81
CA ASN A 113 -4.83 -11.24 5.85
C ASN A 113 -6.10 -10.43 5.54
N ALA A 114 -5.96 -9.21 5.03
CA ALA A 114 -7.10 -8.39 4.63
C ALA A 114 -7.89 -9.00 3.47
N MET A 115 -7.22 -9.61 2.48
CA MET A 115 -7.88 -10.35 1.40
C MET A 115 -8.73 -11.50 1.94
N THR A 116 -8.12 -12.34 2.78
CA THR A 116 -8.81 -13.48 3.40
C THR A 116 -10.02 -13.02 4.23
N ILE A 117 -9.85 -11.96 5.03
CA ILE A 117 -10.94 -11.40 5.85
C ILE A 117 -12.05 -10.86 4.97
N LYS A 118 -11.75 -10.18 3.86
CA LYS A 118 -12.78 -9.65 2.94
C LYS A 118 -13.57 -10.78 2.26
N GLU A 119 -12.90 -11.86 1.86
CA GLU A 119 -13.56 -13.04 1.28
C GLU A 119 -14.52 -13.66 2.30
N LEU A 120 -14.04 -13.92 3.51
CA LEU A 120 -14.88 -14.47 4.58
C LEU A 120 -15.99 -13.50 5.01
N ALA A 121 -15.73 -12.20 5.01
CA ALA A 121 -16.73 -11.18 5.33
C ALA A 121 -17.90 -11.23 4.33
N ALA A 122 -17.63 -11.43 3.05
CA ALA A 122 -18.68 -11.59 2.05
C ALA A 122 -19.59 -12.79 2.36
N GLU A 123 -19.00 -13.95 2.68
CA GLU A 123 -19.75 -15.15 3.07
C GLU A 123 -20.59 -14.92 4.34
N PHE A 124 -20.05 -14.18 5.33
CA PHE A 124 -20.82 -13.83 6.53
C PHE A 124 -21.99 -12.89 6.23
N VAL A 125 -21.80 -11.90 5.35
CA VAL A 125 -22.90 -11.00 4.95
C VAL A 125 -24.01 -11.81 4.29
N ASP A 126 -23.66 -12.69 3.35
CA ASP A 126 -24.63 -13.57 2.67
C ASP A 126 -25.35 -14.50 3.67
N LEU A 127 -24.61 -15.05 4.64
CA LEU A 127 -25.19 -15.90 5.68
C LEU A 127 -26.20 -15.14 6.55
N TYR A 128 -25.85 -13.93 7.01
CA TYR A 128 -26.75 -13.11 7.84
C TYR A 128 -28.00 -12.68 7.07
N GLU A 129 -27.88 -12.37 5.79
CA GLU A 129 -29.01 -12.03 4.92
C GLU A 129 -30.01 -13.18 4.87
N ARG A 130 -29.54 -14.40 4.60
CA ARG A 130 -30.40 -15.59 4.55
C ARG A 130 -31.06 -15.93 5.88
N VAL A 131 -30.35 -15.75 7.01
CA VAL A 131 -30.85 -16.11 8.34
C VAL A 131 -31.83 -15.08 8.89
N LEU A 132 -31.69 -13.79 8.55
CA LEU A 132 -32.59 -12.72 9.03
C LEU A 132 -33.81 -12.52 8.12
N GLU A 133 -33.76 -12.98 6.88
CA GLU A 133 -34.92 -13.04 5.97
C GLU A 133 -35.88 -14.20 6.30
N THR A 134 -35.50 -15.11 7.21
CA THR A 134 -36.35 -16.24 7.67
C THR A 134 -37.15 -15.88 8.92
#